data_AF-A0A024XCT9-F1
#
_entry.id   AF-A0A024XCT9-F1
#
_cell.length_a   1.000
_cell.length_b   1.000
_cell.length_c   1.000
_cell.angle_alpha   90.00
_cell.angle_beta   90.00
_cell.angle_gamma   90.00
#
_symmetry.space_group_name_H-M   'P 1'
#
loop_
_entity.id
_entity.type
_entity.pdbx_description
1 polymer ?
#
loop_
_entity_poly.entity_id
_entity_poly.type
_entity_poly.pdbx_seq_one_letter_code
_entity_poly.pdbx_strand_id
1 'polypeptide(L)'
;MPPRRHELCISNIRKLGTAHVSKFNSDKLFLETMLAAKQQTWRLRNRKHEGRPWSRNVCRDIQFIFYDFRDIIQGTDKSKDAYSVDGERNLKAIFQQIRDQRTQNGDTSYNDSTDTMDGLGQVRSDWWGKNKNKIWEAFHCGTRDKPT
;
A
#
# COMPACT_ATOMS: atom_id res chain seq x y z
N MET A 1 -0.74 -13.00 13.98
CA MET A 1 -1.13 -12.07 12.89
C MET A 1 -2.65 -12.05 12.80
N PRO A 2 -3.33 -10.89 12.74
CA PRO A 2 -4.79 -10.84 12.71
C PRO A 2 -5.35 -11.48 11.41
N PRO A 3 -6.50 -12.18 11.45
CA PRO A 3 -7.12 -12.76 10.25
C PRO A 3 -7.30 -11.74 9.11
N ARG A 4 -7.61 -10.49 9.47
CA ARG A 4 -7.75 -9.36 8.56
C ARG A 4 -6.52 -9.14 7.66
N ARG A 5 -5.30 -9.41 8.18
CA ARG A 5 -4.03 -9.22 7.47
C ARG A 5 -3.78 -10.29 6.40
N HIS A 6 -4.28 -11.51 6.61
CA HIS A 6 -4.21 -12.59 5.61
C HIS A 6 -5.14 -12.34 4.41
N GLU A 7 -6.23 -11.60 4.62
CA GLU A 7 -7.27 -11.36 3.61
C GLU A 7 -7.08 -10.10 2.76
N LEU A 8 -5.96 -9.37 2.92
CA LEU A 8 -5.71 -8.13 2.18
C LEU A 8 -5.63 -8.37 0.66
N CYS A 9 -6.42 -7.60 -0.08
CA CYS A 9 -6.45 -7.54 -1.54
C CYS A 9 -5.27 -6.75 -2.09
N ILE A 10 -4.07 -7.33 -2.02
CA ILE A 10 -2.83 -6.78 -2.60
C ILE A 10 -2.15 -7.77 -3.56
N SER A 11 -2.93 -8.69 -4.14
CA SER A 11 -2.43 -9.71 -5.06
C SER A 11 -1.89 -9.12 -6.37
N ASN A 12 -2.42 -7.97 -6.80
CA ASN A 12 -1.95 -7.21 -7.95
C ASN A 12 -0.49 -6.75 -7.80
N ILE A 13 0.00 -6.59 -6.57
CA ILE A 13 1.40 -6.29 -6.27
C ILE A 13 2.17 -7.57 -5.93
N ARG A 14 1.59 -8.46 -5.11
CA ARG A 14 2.27 -9.69 -4.65
C ARG A 14 2.57 -10.70 -5.75
N LYS A 15 1.71 -10.81 -6.76
CA LYS A 15 1.85 -11.80 -7.84
C LYS A 15 2.59 -11.25 -9.07
N LEU A 16 3.22 -10.08 -8.97
CA LEU A 16 4.02 -9.54 -10.06
C LEU A 16 5.26 -10.41 -10.29
N GLY A 17 5.48 -10.78 -11.56
CA GLY A 17 6.77 -11.28 -12.01
C GLY A 17 7.77 -10.15 -12.23
N THR A 18 9.06 -10.49 -12.29
CA THR A 18 10.17 -9.53 -12.47
C THR A 18 9.99 -8.62 -13.70
N ALA A 19 9.54 -9.18 -14.82
CA ALA A 19 9.27 -8.42 -16.05
C ALA A 19 8.10 -7.43 -15.95
N HIS A 20 7.19 -7.62 -14.98
CA HIS A 20 6.09 -6.69 -14.73
C HIS A 20 6.51 -5.60 -13.75
N VAL A 21 7.35 -5.94 -12.76
CA VAL A 21 7.92 -4.98 -11.81
C VAL A 21 8.67 -3.86 -12.53
N SER A 22 9.48 -4.19 -13.55
CA SER A 22 10.25 -3.19 -14.32
C SER A 22 9.38 -2.17 -15.08
N LYS A 23 8.06 -2.39 -15.17
CA LYS A 23 7.10 -1.48 -15.80
C LYS A 23 6.42 -0.55 -14.80
N PHE A 24 6.81 -0.58 -13.53
CA PHE A 24 6.26 0.30 -12.51
C PHE A 24 7.00 1.63 -12.45
N ASN A 25 6.22 2.66 -12.18
CA ASN A 25 6.67 3.97 -11.74
C ASN A 25 5.75 4.41 -10.60
N SER A 26 5.97 5.63 -10.08
CA SER A 26 5.18 6.17 -8.97
C SER A 26 3.67 6.17 -9.25
N ASP A 27 3.27 6.57 -10.46
CA ASP A 27 1.86 6.70 -10.83
C ASP A 27 1.18 5.33 -11.00
N LYS A 28 1.88 4.37 -11.60
CA LYS A 28 1.36 3.00 -11.72
C LYS A 28 1.20 2.33 -10.35
N LEU A 29 2.18 2.48 -9.46
CA LEU A 29 2.06 1.99 -8.09
C LEU A 29 0.85 2.62 -7.39
N PHE A 30 0.61 3.92 -7.62
CA PHE A 30 -0.51 4.63 -7.03
C PHE A 30 -1.85 4.08 -7.53
N LEU A 31 -2.01 3.90 -8.83
CA LEU A 31 -3.21 3.32 -9.44
C LEU A 31 -3.49 1.91 -8.93
N GLU A 32 -2.47 1.05 -8.87
CA GLU A 32 -2.59 -0.32 -8.36
C GLU A 32 -2.97 -0.34 -6.87
N THR A 33 -2.46 0.61 -6.08
CA THR A 33 -2.80 0.75 -4.66
C THR A 33 -4.25 1.23 -4.48
N MET A 34 -4.73 2.17 -5.31
CA MET A 34 -6.13 2.60 -5.30
C MET A 34 -7.08 1.48 -5.71
N LEU A 35 -6.73 0.69 -6.73
CA LEU A 35 -7.52 -0.46 -7.16
C LEU A 35 -7.63 -1.51 -6.05
N ALA A 36 -6.50 -1.80 -5.39
CA ALA A 36 -6.43 -2.69 -4.23
C ALA A 36 -7.34 -2.19 -3.08
N ALA A 37 -7.29 -0.89 -2.76
CA ALA A 37 -8.13 -0.28 -1.73
C ALA A 37 -9.64 -0.40 -2.04
N LYS A 38 -10.04 -0.11 -3.28
CA LYS A 38 -11.42 -0.24 -3.74
C LYS A 38 -11.90 -1.69 -3.68
N GLN A 39 -11.09 -2.63 -4.17
CA GLN A 39 -11.40 -4.06 -4.15
C GLN A 39 -11.51 -4.60 -2.71
N GLN A 40 -10.62 -4.17 -1.82
CA GLN A 40 -10.64 -4.55 -0.42
C GLN A 40 -11.92 -4.09 0.27
N THR A 41 -12.36 -2.86 -0.02
CA THR A 41 -13.63 -2.30 0.50
C THR A 41 -14.82 -3.11 0.02
N TRP A 42 -14.89 -3.38 -1.28
CA TRP A 42 -15.96 -4.19 -1.87
C TRP A 42 -16.02 -5.58 -1.22
N ARG A 43 -14.87 -6.23 -1.04
CA ARG A 43 -14.80 -7.56 -0.41
C ARG A 43 -15.22 -7.52 1.05
N LEU A 44 -14.77 -6.52 1.81
CA LEU A 44 -15.17 -6.34 3.21
C LEU A 44 -16.69 -6.15 3.32
N ARG A 45 -17.26 -5.31 2.45
CA ARG A 45 -18.71 -5.06 2.41
C ARG A 45 -19.49 -6.34 2.15
N ASN A 46 -19.12 -7.10 1.13
CA ASN A 46 -19.87 -8.30 0.76
C ASN A 46 -19.66 -9.48 1.70
N ARG A 47 -18.56 -9.52 2.48
CA ARG A 47 -18.30 -10.64 3.40
C ARG A 47 -18.74 -10.39 4.83
N LYS A 48 -18.62 -9.17 5.33
CA LYS A 48 -18.83 -8.85 6.76
C LYS A 48 -20.02 -7.92 7.01
N HIS A 49 -20.41 -7.16 6.00
CA HIS A 49 -21.41 -6.10 6.12
C HIS A 49 -22.46 -6.19 4.99
N GLU A 50 -22.72 -7.39 4.49
CA GLU A 50 -23.69 -7.62 3.42
C GLU A 50 -25.08 -7.18 3.89
N GLY A 51 -25.79 -6.41 3.05
CA GLY A 51 -27.10 -5.84 3.38
C GLY A 51 -27.09 -4.78 4.50
N ARG A 52 -25.93 -4.45 5.09
CA ARG A 52 -25.84 -3.43 6.15
C ARG A 52 -25.60 -2.03 5.56
N PRO A 53 -26.19 -0.99 6.16
CA PRO A 53 -25.86 0.39 5.79
C PRO A 53 -24.42 0.70 6.12
N TRP A 54 -23.86 1.71 5.43
CA TRP A 54 -22.55 2.22 5.77
C TRP A 54 -22.57 2.77 7.20
N SER A 55 -21.74 2.21 8.07
CA SER A 55 -21.74 2.54 9.49
C SER A 55 -20.33 2.79 10.00
N ARG A 56 -20.22 3.42 11.17
CA ARG A 56 -18.94 3.64 11.86
C ARG A 56 -18.15 2.34 12.06
N ASN A 57 -18.84 1.21 12.25
CA ASN A 57 -18.18 -0.09 12.40
C ASN A 57 -17.50 -0.54 11.10
N VAL A 58 -18.12 -0.29 9.94
CA VAL A 58 -17.52 -0.54 8.62
C VAL A 58 -16.26 0.31 8.45
N CYS A 59 -16.34 1.61 8.77
CA CYS A 59 -15.19 2.49 8.64
C CYS A 59 -14.07 2.19 9.63
N ARG A 60 -14.37 1.68 10.82
CA ARG A 60 -13.36 1.19 11.77
C ARG A 60 -12.60 0.00 11.19
N ASP A 61 -13.27 -0.97 10.57
CA ASP A 61 -12.61 -2.10 9.90
C ASP A 61 -11.71 -1.64 8.74
N ILE A 62 -12.21 -0.68 7.95
CA ILE A 62 -11.46 -0.05 6.85
C ILE A 62 -10.24 0.72 7.38
N GLN A 63 -10.36 1.42 8.51
CA GLN A 63 -9.25 2.15 9.11
C GLN A 63 -8.10 1.20 9.47
N PHE A 64 -8.40 0.05 10.05
CA PHE A 64 -7.36 -0.95 10.32
C PHE A 64 -6.73 -1.50 9.03
N ILE A 65 -7.54 -1.74 7.98
CA ILE A 65 -7.04 -2.14 6.66
C ILE A 65 -6.11 -1.09 6.06
N PHE A 66 -6.47 0.19 6.19
CA PHE A 66 -5.66 1.30 5.72
C PHE A 66 -4.30 1.35 6.43
N TYR A 67 -4.26 1.09 7.73
CA TYR A 67 -3.00 0.97 8.46
C TYR A 67 -2.16 -0.22 8.00
N ASP A 68 -2.78 -1.37 7.69
CA ASP A 68 -2.01 -2.48 7.11
C ASP A 68 -1.47 -2.11 5.71
N PHE A 69 -2.24 -1.40 4.88
CA PHE A 69 -1.76 -0.90 3.59
C PHE A 69 -0.57 0.04 3.77
N ARG A 70 -0.64 0.96 4.75
CA ARG A 70 0.49 1.82 5.11
C ARG A 70 1.72 0.98 5.44
N ASP A 71 1.59 0.05 6.39
CA ASP A 71 2.73 -0.69 6.89
C ASP A 71 3.35 -1.57 5.78
N ILE A 72 2.54 -2.14 4.89
CA ILE A 72 3.03 -2.87 3.71
C ILE A 72 3.75 -1.95 2.74
N ILE A 73 3.15 -0.81 2.38
CA ILE A 73 3.74 0.12 1.41
C ILE A 73 5.01 0.76 1.97
N GLN A 74 5.06 1.06 3.26
CA GLN A 74 6.25 1.59 3.94
C GLN A 74 7.30 0.51 4.24
N GLY A 75 6.93 -0.77 4.19
CA GLY A 75 7.79 -1.94 4.45
C GLY A 75 7.92 -2.29 5.93
N THR A 76 7.16 -1.63 6.79
CA THR A 76 7.17 -1.82 8.25
C THR A 76 6.25 -2.96 8.69
N ASP A 77 5.54 -3.57 7.73
CA ASP A 77 4.73 -4.75 7.98
C ASP A 77 5.57 -5.92 8.52
N LYS A 78 5.11 -6.48 9.64
CA LYS A 78 5.84 -7.52 10.39
C LYS A 78 5.53 -8.93 9.90
N SER A 79 4.64 -9.11 8.93
CA SER A 79 4.30 -10.44 8.43
C SER A 79 5.49 -11.07 7.71
N LYS A 80 5.70 -12.37 7.96
CA LYS A 80 6.74 -13.18 7.31
C LYS A 80 6.16 -14.38 6.56
N ASP A 81 4.85 -14.38 6.30
CA ASP A 81 4.27 -15.40 5.42
C ASP A 81 4.82 -15.27 3.99
N ALA A 82 4.86 -16.38 3.25
CA ALA A 82 5.47 -16.43 1.89
C ALA A 82 4.91 -15.32 0.98
N TYR A 83 3.61 -15.10 1.13
CA TYR A 83 2.84 -14.06 0.51
C TYR A 83 3.28 -12.62 0.79
N SER A 84 3.64 -12.31 2.03
CA SER A 84 4.15 -10.99 2.43
C SER A 84 5.61 -10.83 2.01
N VAL A 85 6.39 -11.92 2.03
CA VAL A 85 7.76 -11.92 1.49
C VAL A 85 7.77 -11.60 -0.01
N ASP A 86 6.90 -12.22 -0.80
CA ASP A 86 6.77 -11.93 -2.24
C ASP A 86 6.34 -10.48 -2.50
N GLY A 87 5.36 -10.00 -1.73
CA GLY A 87 4.88 -8.61 -1.82
C GLY A 87 5.97 -7.60 -1.52
N GLU A 88 6.70 -7.81 -0.42
CA GLU A 88 7.79 -6.93 0.00
C GLU A 88 8.94 -6.96 -1.00
N ARG A 89 9.32 -8.13 -1.53
CA ARG A 89 10.33 -8.23 -2.60
C ARG A 89 9.93 -7.38 -3.81
N ASN A 90 8.68 -7.47 -4.24
CA ASN A 90 8.19 -6.71 -5.39
C ASN A 90 8.15 -5.21 -5.09
N LEU A 91 7.66 -4.81 -3.91
CA LEU A 91 7.63 -3.40 -3.50
C LEU A 91 9.03 -2.81 -3.39
N LYS A 92 9.99 -3.53 -2.81
CA LYS A 92 11.39 -3.11 -2.75
C LYS A 92 11.93 -2.79 -4.14
N ALA A 93 11.74 -3.69 -5.09
CA ALA A 93 12.19 -3.48 -6.47
C ALA A 93 11.46 -2.31 -7.17
N ILE A 94 10.16 -2.15 -6.95
CA ILE A 94 9.38 -1.00 -7.46
C ILE A 94 9.93 0.31 -6.88
N PHE A 95 10.20 0.38 -5.58
CA PHE A 95 10.68 1.59 -4.93
C PHE A 95 12.13 1.93 -5.27
N GLN A 96 12.99 0.93 -5.51
CA GLN A 96 14.31 1.14 -6.12
C GLN A 96 14.17 1.82 -7.47
N GLN A 97 13.31 1.30 -8.35
CA GLN A 97 13.06 1.91 -9.65
C GLN A 97 12.49 3.34 -9.57
N ILE A 98 11.54 3.58 -8.66
CA ILE A 98 10.99 4.93 -8.44
C ILE A 98 12.08 5.90 -7.97
N ARG A 99 12.94 5.48 -7.04
CA ARG A 99 14.08 6.28 -6.58
C ARG A 99 15.03 6.59 -7.73
N ASP A 100 15.44 5.58 -8.48
CA ASP A 100 16.40 5.74 -9.57
C ASP A 100 15.85 6.66 -10.68
N GLN A 101 14.55 6.57 -11.00
CA GLN A 101 13.86 7.50 -11.90
C GLN A 101 13.86 8.94 -11.38
N ARG A 102 13.70 9.14 -10.07
CA ARG A 102 13.78 10.48 -9.45
C ARG A 102 15.19 11.05 -9.54
N THR A 103 16.20 10.23 -9.25
CA THR A 103 17.60 10.60 -9.39
C THR A 103 17.93 11.00 -10.83
N GLN A 104 17.45 10.25 -11.83
CA GLN A 104 17.61 10.58 -13.25
C GLN A 104 16.94 11.91 -13.63
N ASN A 105 15.86 12.28 -12.95
CA ASN A 105 15.18 13.56 -13.11
C ASN A 105 15.75 14.69 -12.23
N GLY A 106 16.90 14.47 -11.57
CA GLY A 106 17.62 15.48 -10.79
C GLY A 106 17.25 15.56 -9.30
N ASP A 107 16.34 14.72 -8.80
CA ASP A 107 16.00 14.64 -7.38
C ASP A 107 16.89 13.60 -6.68
N THR A 108 17.96 14.09 -6.03
CA THR A 108 18.94 13.28 -5.31
C THR A 108 18.66 13.14 -3.82
N SER A 109 17.49 13.62 -3.35
CA SER A 109 17.12 13.67 -1.91
C SER A 109 17.12 12.29 -1.23
N TYR A 110 17.12 11.21 -2.01
CA TYR A 110 17.05 9.83 -1.55
C TYR A 110 18.33 9.02 -1.82
N ASN A 111 19.40 9.63 -2.34
CA ASN A 111 20.61 8.92 -2.74
C ASN A 111 21.45 8.45 -1.54
N ASP A 112 21.51 9.24 -0.46
CA ASP A 112 22.36 8.97 0.73
C ASP A 112 21.58 8.36 1.91
N SER A 113 20.46 7.71 1.62
CA SER A 113 19.62 7.10 2.65
C SER A 113 20.34 5.91 3.31
N THR A 114 20.97 6.13 4.47
CA THR A 114 21.56 5.09 5.34
C THR A 114 20.50 4.32 6.13
N ASP A 115 19.25 4.31 5.67
CA ASP A 115 18.12 3.76 6.41
C ASP A 115 18.17 2.22 6.47
N THR A 116 17.78 1.68 7.62
CA THR A 116 17.68 0.26 7.98
C THR A 116 16.77 -0.57 7.07
N MET A 117 15.98 0.08 6.21
CA MET A 117 15.08 -0.55 5.24
C MET A 117 15.66 -0.56 3.83
N ASP A 118 16.90 -1.04 3.69
CA ASP A 118 17.64 -1.11 2.42
C ASP A 118 17.79 0.26 1.72
N GLY A 119 17.84 1.35 2.50
CA GLY A 119 17.90 2.73 1.99
C GLY A 119 16.61 3.25 1.36
N LEU A 120 15.48 2.52 1.42
CA LEU A 120 14.22 2.92 0.78
C LEU A 120 13.20 3.56 1.72
N GLY A 121 13.43 3.57 3.03
CA GLY A 121 12.40 4.00 3.99
C GLY A 121 11.90 5.43 3.76
N GLN A 122 12.81 6.38 3.50
CA GLN A 122 12.44 7.77 3.22
C GLN A 122 11.58 7.91 1.95
N VAL A 123 11.97 7.30 0.82
CA VAL A 123 11.18 7.39 -0.43
C VAL A 123 9.81 6.73 -0.29
N ARG A 124 9.71 5.62 0.46
CA ARG A 124 8.43 4.94 0.75
C ARG A 124 7.54 5.78 1.66
N SER A 125 8.12 6.40 2.68
CA SER A 125 7.40 7.26 3.63
C SER A 125 6.81 8.48 2.94
N ASP A 126 7.62 9.18 2.13
CA ASP A 126 7.18 10.36 1.38
C ASP A 126 6.13 10.00 0.33
N TRP A 127 6.33 8.87 -0.37
CA TRP A 127 5.35 8.37 -1.32
C TRP A 127 4.01 8.08 -0.64
N TRP A 128 4.01 7.42 0.52
CA TRP A 128 2.79 7.19 1.29
C TRP A 128 2.17 8.52 1.73
N GLY A 129 2.94 9.43 2.33
CA GLY A 129 2.47 10.73 2.79
C GLY A 129 1.78 11.55 1.70
N LYS A 130 2.34 11.55 0.47
CA LYS A 130 1.77 12.22 -0.70
C LYS A 130 0.44 11.61 -1.16
N ASN A 131 0.30 10.28 -1.07
CA ASN A 131 -0.81 9.56 -1.69
C ASN A 131 -1.89 9.09 -0.71
N LYS A 132 -1.61 9.03 0.60
CA LYS A 132 -2.47 8.41 1.62
C LYS A 132 -3.90 8.96 1.65
N ASN A 133 -4.08 10.24 1.34
CA ASN A 133 -5.38 10.91 1.32
C ASN A 133 -6.27 10.39 0.18
N LYS A 134 -5.72 10.27 -1.03
CA LYS A 134 -6.45 9.76 -2.19
C LYS A 134 -6.69 8.25 -2.08
N ILE A 135 -5.73 7.52 -1.50
CA ILE A 135 -5.91 6.10 -1.18
C ILE A 135 -7.06 5.91 -0.18
N TRP A 136 -7.15 6.77 0.85
CA TRP A 136 -8.27 6.76 1.79
C TRP A 136 -9.61 6.97 1.11
N GLU A 137 -9.70 7.93 0.18
CA GLU A 137 -10.93 8.18 -0.59
C GLU A 137 -11.37 6.95 -1.41
N ALA A 138 -10.42 6.16 -1.92
CA ALA A 138 -10.71 4.91 -2.63
C ALA A 138 -11.34 3.82 -1.74
N PHE A 139 -11.18 3.92 -0.41
CA PHE A 139 -11.90 3.06 0.52
C PHE A 139 -13.36 3.49 0.76
N HIS A 140 -13.79 4.63 0.19
CA HIS A 140 -15.15 5.17 0.28
C HIS A 140 -15.68 5.44 1.71
N CYS A 141 -14.79 5.61 2.69
CA CYS A 141 -15.15 6.17 4.01
C CYS A 141 -15.11 7.70 3.97
N GLY A 142 -16.14 8.34 4.53
CA GLY A 142 -16.23 9.80 4.61
C GLY A 142 -15.05 10.41 5.37
N THR A 143 -14.86 11.72 5.21
CA THR A 143 -13.72 12.46 5.79
C THR A 143 -13.67 12.45 7.31
N ARG A 144 -14.80 12.23 8.00
CA ARG A 144 -14.89 12.18 9.47
C ARG A 144 -14.24 10.95 10.09
N ASP A 145 -14.16 9.85 9.35
CA ASP A 145 -13.57 8.59 9.83
C ASP A 145 -12.11 8.42 9.38
N LYS A 146 -11.53 9.47 8.81
CA LYS A 146 -10.19 9.43 8.24
C LYS A 146 -9.13 9.27 9.34
N PRO A 147 -8.24 8.27 9.25
CA PRO A 147 -7.11 8.16 10.16
C PRO A 147 -6.17 9.36 10.02
N THR A 148 -5.78 9.93 11.16
CA THR A 148 -4.76 10.97 11.29
C THR A 148 -3.38 10.45 10.88
#